data_AF-A0A402AY57-F1
#
_entry.id   AF-A0A402AY57-F1
#
_cell.length_a   1.000
_cell.length_b   1.000
_cell.length_c   1.000
_cell.angle_alpha   90.00
_cell.angle_beta   90.00
_cell.angle_gamma   90.00
#
_symmetry.space_group_name_H-M   'P 1'
#
loop_
_entity.id
_entity.type
_entity.pdbx_description
1 polymer ?
#
loop_
_entity_poly.entity_id
_entity_poly.type
_entity_poly.pdbx_seq_one_letter_code
_entity_poly.pdbx_strand_id
1 'polypeptide(L)' 'MSEVEKLREKIALECQAMHHLMYDFAAVAKHEIIAHHYEAIASYQGQLESLVGNAEASTIIAETYINAIEPRGM' A
#
# COMPACT_ATOMS: atom_id res chain seq x y z
N MET A 1 -16.19 -11.32 5.67
CA MET A 1 -15.09 -10.36 5.51
C MET A 1 -14.32 -10.28 6.81
N SER A 2 -13.10 -10.82 6.79
CA SER A 2 -12.12 -10.74 7.88
C SER A 2 -11.52 -9.33 7.99
N GLU A 3 -11.01 -8.97 9.18
CA GLU A 3 -10.25 -7.74 9.38
C GLU A 3 -9.02 -7.67 8.46
N VAL A 4 -8.42 -8.83 8.15
CA VAL A 4 -7.29 -8.94 7.22
C VAL A 4 -7.68 -8.58 5.78
N GLU A 5 -8.87 -8.99 5.33
CA GLU A 5 -9.36 -8.66 3.99
C GLU A 5 -9.60 -7.15 3.85
N LYS A 6 -10.16 -6.52 4.89
CA LYS A 6 -10.39 -5.06 4.91
C LYS A 6 -9.08 -4.27 4.91
N LEU A 7 -8.05 -4.75 5.62
CA LEU A 7 -6.72 -4.14 5.60
C LEU A 7 -6.07 -4.26 4.22
N ARG A 8 -6.20 -5.42 3.57
CA ARG A 8 -5.71 -5.63 2.20
C ARG A 8 -6.34 -4.67 1.20
N GLU A 9 -7.66 -4.48 1.23
CA GLU A 9 -8.34 -3.51 0.37
C GLU A 9 -7.83 -2.08 0.58
N LYS A 10 -7.66 -1.66 1.84
CA LYS A 10 -7.13 -0.32 2.15
C LYS A 10 -5.72 -0.12 1.63
N ILE A 11 -4.82 -1.09 1.87
CA ILE A 11 -3.43 -1.03 1.40
C ILE A 11 -3.38 -0.96 -0.13
N ALA A 12 -4.22 -1.74 -0.83
CA ALA A 12 -4.28 -1.72 -2.29
C ALA A 12 -4.68 -0.33 -2.83
N LEU A 13 -5.64 0.34 -2.20
CA LEU A 13 -6.08 1.69 -2.58
C LEU A 13 -4.97 2.73 -2.39
N GLU A 14 -4.24 2.69 -1.27
CA GLU A 14 -3.11 3.60 -1.02
C GLU A 14 -1.98 3.40 -2.04
N CYS A 15 -1.65 2.14 -2.36
CA CYS A 15 -0.62 1.82 -3.35
C CYS A 15 -0.99 2.33 -4.76
N GLN A 16 -2.26 2.18 -5.16
CA GLN A 16 -2.74 2.69 -6.45
C GLN A 16 -2.71 4.22 -6.51
N ALA A 17 -3.14 4.90 -5.44
CA ALA A 17 -3.10 6.35 -5.35
C ALA A 17 -1.66 6.87 -5.44
N MET A 18 -0.74 6.27 -4.68
CA MET A 18 0.67 6.62 -4.69
C MET A 18 1.30 6.45 -6.08
N HIS A 19 1.04 5.31 -6.74
CA HIS A 19 1.55 5.04 -8.08
C HIS A 19 1.04 6.05 -9.11
N HIS A 20 -0.26 6.34 -9.09
CA HIS A 20 -0.86 7.34 -9.99
C HIS A 20 -0.28 8.74 -9.74
N LEU A 21 -0.05 9.12 -8.48
CA LEU A 21 0.59 10.39 -8.13
C LEU A 21 2.07 10.46 -8.55
N MET A 22 2.79 9.35 -8.50
CA MET A 22 4.21 9.28 -8.90
C MET A 22 4.41 9.29 -10.41
N TYR A 23 3.50 8.67 -11.18
CA TYR A 23 3.72 8.39 -12.59
C TYR A 23 2.73 9.09 -13.56
N ASP A 24 1.47 9.32 -13.15
CA ASP A 24 0.44 9.85 -14.06
C ASP A 24 0.07 11.32 -13.76
N PHE A 25 0.17 11.77 -12.50
CA PHE A 25 -0.12 13.16 -12.12
C PHE A 25 1.16 14.03 -12.08
N ALA A 26 1.56 14.48 -13.27
CA ALA A 26 2.39 15.64 -13.60
C ALA A 26 3.26 16.26 -12.48
N ALA A 27 4.60 16.13 -12.60
CA ALA A 27 5.69 17.08 -12.27
C ALA A 27 5.69 17.91 -10.95
N VAL A 28 4.66 17.84 -10.10
CA VAL A 28 4.42 18.67 -8.91
C VAL A 28 3.62 17.91 -7.84
N ALA A 29 3.53 16.58 -7.90
CA ALA A 29 3.04 15.80 -6.77
C ALA A 29 3.86 16.21 -5.54
N LYS A 30 3.25 16.99 -4.64
CA LYS A 30 3.95 17.51 -3.47
C LYS A 30 4.41 16.29 -2.70
N HIS A 31 5.72 16.18 -2.45
CA HIS A 31 6.30 15.05 -1.73
C HIS A 31 5.55 14.74 -0.43
N GLU A 32 4.89 15.73 0.18
CA GLU A 32 3.99 15.60 1.32
C GLU A 32 2.81 14.63 1.09
N ILE A 33 2.21 14.62 -0.10
CA ILE A 33 1.09 13.72 -0.43
C ILE A 33 1.60 12.29 -0.60
N ILE A 34 2.73 12.10 -1.30
CA ILE A 34 3.36 10.79 -1.43
C ILE A 34 3.82 10.28 -0.06
N ALA A 35 4.40 11.15 0.77
CA ALA A 35 4.82 10.83 2.13
C ALA A 35 3.62 10.42 3.01
N HIS A 36 2.47 11.08 2.88
CA HIS A 36 1.25 10.70 3.58
C HIS A 36 0.81 9.27 3.26
N HIS A 37 0.87 8.87 1.98
CA HIS A 37 0.56 7.50 1.57
C HIS A 37 1.57 6.49 2.15
N TYR A 38 2.87 6.83 2.20
CA TYR A 38 3.88 6.00 2.87
C TYR A 38 3.62 5.85 4.37
N GLU A 39 3.26 6.94 5.07
CA GLU A 39 2.93 6.91 6.49
C GLU A 39 1.69 6.04 6.77
N ALA A 40 0.68 6.10 5.89
CA ALA A 40 -0.50 5.24 5.98
C ALA A 40 -0.11 3.76 5.82
N ILE A 41 0.70 3.42 4.81
CA ILE A 41 1.19 2.06 4.58
C ILE A 41 1.99 1.56 5.79
N ALA A 42 2.88 2.38 6.35
CA ALA A 42 3.66 2.02 7.54
C ALA A 42 2.76 1.78 8.77
N SER A 43 1.71 2.58 8.96
CA SER A 43 0.71 2.37 10.02
C SER A 43 -0.05 1.06 9.85
N TYR A 44 -0.44 0.71 8.62
CA TYR A 44 -1.11 -0.56 8.33
C TYR A 44 -0.18 -1.75 8.49
N GLN A 45 1.11 -1.61 8.14
CA GLN A 45 2.11 -2.62 8.42
C GLN A 45 2.23 -2.88 9.92
N GLY A 46 2.34 -1.85 10.77
CA GLY A 46 2.41 -2.05 12.23
C GLY A 46 1.18 -2.77 12.81
N GLN A 47 0.00 -2.53 12.24
CA GLN A 47 -1.22 -3.26 12.60
C GLN A 47 -1.16 -4.73 12.15
N LEU A 48 -0.66 -5.00 10.94
CA LEU A 48 -0.45 -6.37 10.47
C LEU A 48 0.60 -7.12 11.30
N GLU A 49 1.70 -6.46 11.67
CA GLU A 49 2.74 -7.06 12.50
C GLU A 49 2.19 -7.52 13.86
N SER A 50 1.23 -6.77 14.42
CA SER A 50 0.55 -7.12 15.67
C SER A 50 -0.38 -8.33 15.56
N LEU A 51 -0.83 -8.66 14.34
CA LEU A 51 -1.81 -9.73 14.08
C LEU A 51 -1.16 -11.02 13.56
N VAL A 52 -0.18 -10.92 12.66
CA VAL A 52 0.41 -12.06 11.96
C VAL A 52 1.93 -12.19 12.17
N GLY A 53 2.53 -11.25 12.90
CA GLY A 53 3.98 -11.19 13.07
C GLY A 53 4.69 -10.52 11.89
N ASN A 54 5.94 -10.09 12.15
CA ASN A 54 6.68 -9.20 11.25
C ASN A 54 6.97 -9.79 9.86
N ALA A 55 7.34 -11.06 9.78
CA ALA A 55 7.66 -11.72 8.51
C ALA A 55 6.44 -11.86 7.58
N GLU A 56 5.29 -12.23 8.15
CA GLU A 56 4.05 -12.41 7.39
C GLU A 56 3.43 -11.07 7.00
N ALA A 57 3.49 -10.07 7.89
CA ALA A 57 3.11 -8.70 7.58
C ALA A 57 3.92 -8.12 6.42
N SER A 58 5.24 -8.30 6.43
CA SER A 58 6.13 -7.84 5.35
C SER A 58 5.79 -8.52 4.01
N THR A 59 5.49 -9.82 4.04
CA THR A 59 5.08 -10.58 2.85
C THR A 59 3.75 -10.04 2.29
N ILE A 60 2.76 -9.82 3.15
CA ILE A 60 1.45 -9.29 2.76
C ILE A 60 1.59 -7.89 2.15
N ILE A 61 2.41 -7.02 2.72
CA ILE A 61 2.63 -5.66 2.19
C ILE A 61 3.28 -5.72 0.80
N ALA A 62 4.34 -6.51 0.65
CA ALA A 62 5.04 -6.65 -0.63
C ALA A 62 4.14 -7.23 -1.73
N GLU A 63 3.39 -8.29 -1.43
CA GLU A 63 2.42 -8.87 -2.38
C GLU A 63 1.31 -7.89 -2.74
N THR A 64 0.78 -7.14 -1.75
CA THR A 64 -0.29 -6.17 -1.99
C THR A 64 0.20 -5.02 -2.84
N TYR A 65 1.43 -4.53 -2.60
CA TYR A 65 2.07 -3.53 -3.44
C TYR A 65 2.22 -4.04 -4.87
N ILE A 66 2.89 -5.17 -5.09
CA ILE A 66 3.11 -5.74 -6.42
C ILE A 66 1.78 -5.89 -7.18
N ASN A 67 0.75 -6.45 -6.56
CA ASN A 67 -0.55 -6.62 -7.22
C ASN A 67 -1.27 -5.29 -7.52
N ALA A 68 -1.04 -4.26 -6.72
CA ALA A 68 -1.67 -2.95 -6.90
C ALA A 68 -1.01 -2.13 -8.01
N ILE A 69 0.30 -2.28 -8.21
CA ILE A 69 1.08 -1.52 -9.20
C ILE A 69 1.42 -2.29 -10.48
N GLU A 70 1.55 -3.61 -10.42
CA GLU A 70 1.67 -4.49 -11.57
C GLU A 70 0.40 -5.34 -11.70
N PRO A 71 -0.73 -4.77 -12.17
CA PRO A 71 -1.84 -5.62 -12.56
C PRO A 71 -1.33 -6.53 -13.67
N ARG A 72 -1.31 -7.85 -13.44
CA ARG A 72 -0.99 -8.83 -14.48
C ARG A 72 -1.72 -8.48 -15.78
N GLY A 73 -0.97 -8.00 -16.77
CA GLY A 73 -1.41 -7.87 -18.16
C GLY A 73 -1.36 -6.45 -18.72
N MET A 74 -0.24 -6.12 -19.36
CA MET A 74 -0.25 -5.57 -20.72
C MET A 74 0.83 -6.26 -21.53
#